data_AF-A0A1M7Y802-F1
#
_entry.id   AF-A0A1M7Y802-F1
#
_cell.length_a   1.000
_cell.length_b   1.000
_cell.length_c   1.000
_cell.angle_alpha   90.00
_cell.angle_beta   90.00
_cell.angle_gamma   90.00
#
_symmetry.space_group_name_H-M   'P 1'
#
loop_
_entity.id
_entity.type
_entity.pdbx_description
1 polymer ?
#
loop_
_entity_poly.entity_id
_entity_poly.type
_entity_poly.pdbx_seq_one_letter_code
_entity_poly.pdbx_strand_id
1 'polypeptide(L)'
;MRITNKMMTNNMMTSINKNKNLLNTLDEQYSTGKKIQRPSQDPIVAVRALKLRTNLSELNQYYEKNIPDARSWMDVTEEALKNMNQVMTKINSSCVQGATDSLTASDRSSIVETLNEMKKQIYQEGNANYAGRYVFTGYKTNSSLSFEENTSVNYTITENFTGNDLDAITKISYGVGGGPDTAAPTTINTHRLRLSYENLDASNLSGIPNKDITYVDKNGVTKTIAAADIVQASLSNTAIDPYNPASGKVNYIPETGELILSDTVYASMQGAQKITVDYGKSNFETGDLKPESYFDCKDNTNNITYKVFDQQIQYEINFNQSLTINTQAKDAFDHSIGRDIDEILYAVKDVEAVEGKIAEVKKNLEDKSLSQVAIDNLNTTLTNLQTEFKLKTDIMQDKFNKGILGSKNAQDKLNTAVADLGTRSTRLDLTEDRLSSQQVNFEELMSNNEDADVAETYVRLSSAEVIYNASLNAAGKIVKASLLDFL
;
A
#
# COMPACT_ATOMS: atom_id res chain seq x y z
N MET A 1 -30.31 64.40 58.40
CA MET A 1 -29.05 63.68 58.65
C MET A 1 -27.89 64.65 58.49
N ARG A 2 -26.91 64.66 59.40
CA ARG A 2 -25.73 65.54 59.33
C ARG A 2 -24.63 64.85 58.53
N ILE A 3 -24.23 65.41 57.39
CA ILE A 3 -23.04 64.96 56.66
C ILE A 3 -21.82 65.37 57.49
N THR A 4 -21.00 64.40 57.90
CA THR A 4 -19.78 64.67 58.67
C THR A 4 -18.58 64.74 57.73
N ASN A 5 -17.55 65.51 58.10
CA ASN A 5 -16.29 65.57 57.32
C ASN A 5 -15.69 64.19 57.06
N LYS A 6 -15.86 63.24 58.00
CA LYS A 6 -15.46 61.83 57.85
C LYS A 6 -16.26 61.11 56.75
N MET A 7 -17.57 61.34 56.67
CA MET A 7 -18.43 60.77 55.61
C MET A 7 -18.08 61.35 54.23
N MET A 8 -17.82 62.66 54.14
CA MET A 8 -17.44 63.33 52.90
C MET A 8 -16.07 62.85 52.39
N THR A 9 -15.09 62.72 53.30
CA THR A 9 -13.74 62.20 52.98
C THR A 9 -13.79 60.72 52.56
N ASN A 10 -14.59 59.89 53.21
CA ASN A 10 -14.73 58.48 52.84
C ASN A 10 -15.42 58.29 51.49
N ASN A 11 -16.49 59.05 51.22
CA ASN A 11 -17.17 59.04 49.91
C ASN A 11 -16.22 59.47 48.80
N MET A 12 -15.42 60.51 49.05
CA MET A 12 -14.40 60.99 48.14
C MET A 12 -13.29 59.96 47.88
N MET A 13 -12.75 59.34 48.93
CA MET A 13 -11.73 58.31 48.77
C MET A 13 -12.27 57.12 47.97
N THR A 14 -13.54 56.77 48.18
CA THR A 14 -14.24 55.75 47.38
C THR A 14 -14.33 56.16 45.91
N SER A 15 -14.69 57.41 45.61
CA SER A 15 -14.75 57.92 44.23
C SER A 15 -13.38 58.01 43.55
N ILE A 16 -12.34 58.46 44.26
CA ILE A 16 -10.96 58.50 43.74
C ILE A 16 -10.47 57.09 43.44
N ASN A 17 -10.70 56.14 44.35
CA ASN A 17 -10.32 54.74 44.13
C ASN A 17 -11.10 54.11 42.96
N LYS A 18 -12.39 54.44 42.80
CA LYS A 18 -13.19 54.01 41.63
C LYS A 18 -12.59 54.55 40.31
N ASN A 19 -12.27 55.85 40.26
CA ASN A 19 -11.69 56.46 39.07
C ASN A 19 -10.28 55.95 38.78
N LYS A 20 -9.48 55.69 39.82
CA LYS A 20 -8.16 55.07 39.69
C LYS A 20 -8.25 53.66 39.11
N ASN A 21 -9.20 52.85 39.59
CA ASN A 21 -9.39 51.49 39.07
C ASN A 21 -9.89 51.49 37.62
N LEU A 22 -10.78 52.44 37.26
CA LEU A 22 -11.22 52.63 35.88
C LEU A 22 -10.06 53.04 34.97
N LEU A 23 -9.24 53.99 35.42
CA LEU A 23 -8.04 54.42 34.71
C LEU A 23 -7.09 53.24 34.46
N ASN A 24 -6.76 52.48 35.51
CA ASN A 24 -5.90 51.29 35.37
C ASN A 24 -6.48 50.27 34.39
N THR A 25 -7.80 50.06 34.39
CA THR A 25 -8.44 49.11 33.48
C THR A 25 -8.34 49.58 32.02
N LEU A 26 -8.55 50.87 31.77
CA LEU A 26 -8.44 51.44 30.42
C LEU A 26 -7.00 51.46 29.92
N ASP A 27 -6.04 51.69 30.81
CA ASP A 27 -4.60 51.61 30.51
C ASP A 27 -4.20 50.17 30.16
N GLU A 28 -4.67 49.19 30.93
CA GLU A 28 -4.51 47.76 30.62
C GLU A 28 -5.15 47.40 29.27
N GLN A 29 -6.39 47.84 28.99
CA GLN A 29 -7.06 47.59 27.71
C GLN A 29 -6.33 48.23 26.53
N TYR A 30 -5.81 49.44 26.70
CA TYR A 30 -5.04 50.15 25.68
C TYR A 30 -3.70 49.44 25.40
N SER A 31 -2.98 49.07 26.46
CA SER A 31 -1.67 48.39 26.36
C SER A 31 -1.76 47.01 25.72
N THR A 32 -2.82 46.25 26.04
CA THR A 32 -3.00 44.87 25.57
C THR A 32 -3.81 44.75 24.28
N GLY A 33 -4.56 45.79 23.91
CA GLY A 33 -5.51 45.76 22.80
C GLY A 33 -6.70 44.82 23.02
N LYS A 34 -6.93 44.29 24.23
CA LYS A 34 -8.04 43.38 24.53
C LYS A 34 -9.07 44.03 25.45
N LYS A 35 -10.35 43.76 25.20
CA LYS A 35 -11.52 44.19 25.98
C LYS A 35 -11.48 43.67 27.42
N ILE A 36 -10.99 42.45 27.64
CA ILE A 36 -10.89 41.84 28.96
C ILE A 36 -9.53 41.18 29.18
N GLN A 37 -9.04 41.25 30.41
CA GLN A 37 -7.83 40.58 30.89
C GLN A 37 -8.14 39.42 31.83
N ARG A 38 -9.27 39.49 32.52
CA ARG A 38 -9.67 38.50 33.53
C ARG A 38 -11.12 38.09 33.30
N PRO A 39 -11.46 36.80 33.47
CA PRO A 39 -12.85 36.34 33.35
C PRO A 39 -13.85 37.05 34.27
N SER A 40 -13.37 37.64 35.37
CA SER A 40 -14.21 38.40 36.30
C SER A 40 -14.69 39.76 35.76
N GLN A 41 -14.05 40.30 34.72
CA GLN A 41 -14.41 41.61 34.14
C GLN A 41 -15.65 41.52 33.25
N ASP A 42 -15.74 40.46 32.43
CA ASP A 42 -16.95 40.09 31.69
C ASP A 42 -16.98 38.56 31.50
N PRO A 43 -17.77 37.84 32.31
CA PRO A 43 -17.88 36.39 32.21
C PRO A 43 -18.44 35.89 30.87
N ILE A 44 -19.27 36.69 30.19
CA ILE A 44 -19.92 36.30 28.94
C ILE A 44 -18.90 36.34 27.80
N VAL A 45 -18.16 37.45 27.68
CA VAL A 45 -17.08 37.60 26.71
C VAL A 45 -16.00 36.55 26.96
N ALA A 46 -15.65 36.29 28.23
CA ALA A 46 -14.64 35.31 28.61
C ALA A 46 -15.03 33.87 28.24
N VAL A 47 -16.27 33.44 28.51
CA VAL A 47 -16.72 32.08 28.16
C VAL A 47 -16.78 31.90 26.64
N ARG A 48 -17.25 32.91 25.90
CA ARG A 48 -17.26 32.86 24.43
C ARG A 48 -15.86 32.80 23.84
N ALA A 49 -14.95 33.62 24.37
CA ALA A 49 -13.55 33.63 23.97
C ALA A 49 -12.88 32.27 24.15
N LEU A 50 -13.07 31.63 25.31
CA LEU A 50 -12.51 30.30 25.57
C LEU A 50 -13.00 29.29 24.54
N LYS A 51 -14.31 29.28 24.25
CA LYS A 51 -14.87 28.38 23.23
C LYS A 51 -14.31 28.67 21.83
N LEU A 52 -14.22 29.94 21.44
CA LEU A 52 -13.66 30.33 20.14
C LEU A 52 -12.18 29.95 20.02
N ARG A 53 -11.38 30.15 21.08
CA ARG A 53 -9.97 29.76 21.12
C ARG A 53 -9.78 28.24 21.04
N THR A 54 -10.59 27.46 21.76
CA THR A 54 -10.57 25.99 21.65
C THR A 54 -10.92 25.55 20.23
N ASN A 55 -12.00 26.07 19.66
CA ASN A 55 -12.40 25.75 18.28
C ASN A 55 -11.33 26.16 17.26
N LEU A 56 -10.73 27.34 17.39
CA LEU A 56 -9.66 27.80 16.51
C LEU A 56 -8.41 26.93 16.66
N SER A 57 -8.05 26.53 17.88
CA SER A 57 -6.93 25.60 18.10
C SER A 57 -7.16 24.23 17.46
N GLU A 58 -8.38 23.69 17.56
CA GLU A 58 -8.75 22.42 16.91
C GLU A 58 -8.74 22.58 15.38
N LEU A 59 -9.28 23.68 14.87
CA LEU A 59 -9.29 23.99 13.45
C LEU A 59 -7.86 24.12 12.90
N ASN A 60 -6.99 24.88 13.55
CA ASN A 60 -5.59 25.03 13.15
C ASN A 60 -4.86 23.68 13.16
N GLN A 61 -5.15 22.80 14.12
CA GLN A 61 -4.59 21.45 14.13
C GLN A 61 -5.02 20.65 12.90
N TYR A 62 -6.30 20.71 12.51
CA TYR A 62 -6.79 20.01 11.32
C TYR A 62 -6.23 20.61 10.02
N TYR A 63 -6.33 21.94 9.87
CA TYR A 63 -5.99 22.67 8.65
C TYR A 63 -4.47 22.76 8.44
N GLU A 64 -3.70 23.13 9.46
CA GLU A 64 -2.27 23.42 9.30
C GLU A 64 -1.37 22.18 9.45
N LYS A 65 -1.88 21.08 10.03
CA LYS A 65 -1.07 19.88 10.28
C LYS A 65 -1.67 18.61 9.69
N ASN A 66 -2.89 18.23 10.09
CA ASN A 66 -3.43 16.93 9.70
C ASN A 66 -3.72 16.84 8.19
N ILE A 67 -4.30 17.88 7.59
CA ILE A 67 -4.57 17.93 6.15
C ILE A 67 -3.27 17.91 5.33
N PRO A 68 -2.26 18.77 5.58
CA PRO A 68 -0.99 18.72 4.85
C PRO A 68 -0.25 17.38 4.98
N ASP A 69 -0.30 16.74 6.16
CA ASP A 69 0.32 15.43 6.37
C ASP A 69 -0.44 14.32 5.61
N ALA A 70 -1.78 14.34 5.65
CA ALA A 70 -2.62 13.45 4.85
C ALA A 70 -2.35 13.62 3.35
N ARG A 71 -2.30 14.88 2.87
CA ARG A 71 -2.01 15.22 1.47
C ARG A 71 -0.65 14.66 1.07
N SER A 72 0.39 14.92 1.86
CA SER A 72 1.74 14.45 1.55
C SER A 72 1.83 12.93 1.48
N TRP A 73 1.13 12.21 2.38
CA TRP A 73 1.03 10.75 2.31
C TRP A 73 0.35 10.29 1.01
N MET A 74 -0.76 10.92 0.65
CA MET A 74 -1.54 10.59 -0.54
C MET A 74 -0.76 10.91 -1.81
N ASP A 75 -0.02 12.01 -1.87
CA ASP A 75 0.81 12.41 -3.00
C ASP A 75 1.93 11.40 -3.27
N VAL A 76 2.66 10.97 -2.22
CA VAL A 76 3.68 9.92 -2.34
C VAL A 76 3.07 8.60 -2.82
N THR A 77 1.88 8.25 -2.32
CA THR A 77 1.16 7.05 -2.75
C THR A 77 0.74 7.17 -4.22
N GLU A 78 0.24 8.33 -4.65
CA GLU A 78 -0.22 8.58 -6.02
C GLU A 78 0.95 8.53 -7.01
N GLU A 79 2.10 9.12 -6.66
CA GLU A 79 3.32 9.09 -7.47
C GLU A 79 3.81 7.65 -7.70
N ALA A 80 3.89 6.85 -6.63
CA ALA A 80 4.27 5.44 -6.73
C ALA A 80 3.31 4.65 -7.64
N LEU A 81 1.99 4.85 -7.49
CA LEU A 81 0.98 4.18 -8.34
C LEU A 81 1.07 4.63 -9.81
N LYS A 82 1.37 5.90 -10.09
CA LYS A 82 1.60 6.42 -11.44
C LYS A 82 2.86 5.82 -12.06
N ASN A 83 3.95 5.71 -11.31
CA ASN A 83 5.19 5.07 -11.75
C ASN A 83 4.95 3.60 -12.07
N MET A 84 4.26 2.86 -11.19
CA MET A 84 3.88 1.46 -11.45
C MET A 84 3.05 1.30 -12.73
N ASN A 85 2.09 2.21 -13.00
CA ASN A 85 1.31 2.21 -14.24
C ASN A 85 2.17 2.38 -15.50
N GLN A 86 3.18 3.26 -15.44
CA GLN A 86 4.13 3.43 -16.54
C GLN A 86 4.98 2.18 -16.75
N VAL A 87 5.46 1.56 -15.67
CA VAL A 87 6.20 0.29 -15.73
C VAL A 87 5.32 -0.81 -16.32
N MET A 88 4.04 -0.89 -15.93
CA MET A 88 3.11 -1.89 -16.45
C MET A 88 2.85 -1.71 -17.96
N THR A 89 2.76 -0.46 -18.41
CA THR A 89 2.64 -0.14 -19.84
C THR A 89 3.87 -0.60 -20.62
N LYS A 90 5.07 -0.42 -20.06
CA LYS A 90 6.31 -0.91 -20.65
C LYS A 90 6.36 -2.44 -20.68
N ILE A 91 6.00 -3.12 -19.58
CA ILE A 91 5.90 -4.60 -19.52
C ILE A 91 4.98 -5.10 -20.63
N ASN A 92 3.80 -4.51 -20.78
CA ASN A 92 2.86 -4.88 -21.83
C ASN A 92 3.50 -4.73 -23.22
N SER A 93 4.15 -3.59 -23.50
CA SER A 93 4.81 -3.35 -24.78
C SER A 93 5.95 -4.34 -25.06
N SER A 94 6.75 -4.70 -24.05
CA SER A 94 7.81 -5.70 -24.16
C SER A 94 7.24 -7.10 -24.39
N CYS A 95 6.12 -7.45 -23.76
CA CYS A 95 5.43 -8.70 -24.01
C CYS A 95 4.83 -8.77 -25.42
N VAL A 96 4.26 -7.67 -25.94
CA VAL A 96 3.79 -7.58 -27.33
C VAL A 96 4.93 -7.75 -28.32
N GLN A 97 6.09 -7.14 -28.05
CA GLN A 97 7.29 -7.36 -28.87
C GLN A 97 7.72 -8.84 -28.82
N GLY A 98 7.81 -9.42 -27.62
CA GLY A 98 8.17 -10.82 -27.37
C GLY A 98 7.24 -11.85 -27.99
N ALA A 99 5.96 -11.52 -28.18
CA ALA A 99 4.97 -12.39 -28.82
C ALA A 99 5.14 -12.49 -30.35
N THR A 100 6.07 -11.75 -30.96
CA THR A 100 6.30 -11.77 -32.41
C THR A 100 7.19 -12.94 -32.83
N ASP A 101 6.82 -13.65 -33.90
CA ASP A 101 7.46 -14.91 -34.34
C ASP A 101 8.89 -14.75 -34.92
N SER A 102 9.26 -13.54 -35.34
CA SER A 102 10.50 -13.29 -36.09
C SER A 102 11.71 -12.89 -35.23
N LEU A 103 11.70 -13.11 -33.91
CA LEU A 103 12.74 -12.63 -33.00
C LEU A 103 13.98 -13.54 -32.98
N THR A 104 15.17 -12.93 -32.98
CA THR A 104 16.44 -13.67 -32.78
C THR A 104 16.67 -13.99 -31.31
N ALA A 105 17.57 -14.92 -31.00
CA ALA A 105 17.97 -15.21 -29.61
C ALA A 105 18.46 -13.97 -28.86
N SER A 106 19.25 -13.12 -29.53
CA SER A 106 19.73 -11.87 -28.94
C SER A 106 18.59 -10.92 -28.57
N ASP A 107 17.60 -10.77 -29.47
CA ASP A 107 16.45 -9.87 -29.22
C ASP A 107 15.60 -10.38 -28.04
N ARG A 108 15.38 -11.70 -27.96
CA ARG A 108 14.63 -12.32 -26.86
C ARG A 108 15.33 -12.12 -25.52
N SER A 109 16.66 -12.27 -25.48
CA SER A 109 17.45 -12.05 -24.27
C SER A 109 17.34 -10.59 -23.77
N SER A 110 17.44 -9.60 -24.68
CA SER A 110 17.29 -8.18 -24.33
C SER A 110 15.88 -7.84 -23.81
N ILE A 111 14.83 -8.40 -24.41
CA ILE A 111 13.45 -8.21 -23.94
C ILE A 111 13.29 -8.73 -22.51
N VAL A 112 13.83 -9.92 -22.24
CA VAL A 112 13.75 -10.56 -20.93
C VAL A 112 14.56 -9.81 -19.87
N GLU A 113 15.74 -9.30 -20.22
CA GLU A 113 16.52 -8.44 -19.34
C GLU A 113 15.73 -7.18 -18.95
N THR A 114 15.09 -6.54 -19.94
CA THR A 114 14.23 -5.38 -19.70
C THR A 114 13.04 -5.74 -18.78
N LEU A 115 12.39 -6.90 -18.99
CA LEU A 115 11.29 -7.36 -18.14
C LEU A 115 11.75 -7.60 -16.69
N ASN A 116 12.96 -8.15 -16.50
CA ASN A 116 13.52 -8.35 -15.18
C ASN A 116 13.86 -7.03 -14.46
N GLU A 117 14.35 -6.03 -15.19
CA GLU A 117 14.54 -4.67 -14.63
C GLU A 117 13.20 -4.04 -14.21
N MET A 118 12.17 -4.17 -15.06
CA MET A 118 10.82 -3.68 -14.75
C MET A 118 10.21 -4.38 -13.53
N LYS A 119 10.41 -5.70 -13.38
CA LYS A 119 10.02 -6.46 -12.17
C LYS A 119 10.65 -5.84 -10.92
N LYS A 120 11.96 -5.56 -10.94
CA LYS A 120 12.66 -4.93 -9.81
C LYS A 120 12.12 -3.54 -9.51
N GLN A 121 11.84 -2.75 -10.54
CA GLN A 121 11.29 -1.41 -10.37
C GLN A 121 9.91 -1.46 -9.69
N ILE A 122 9.02 -2.37 -10.07
CA ILE A 122 7.70 -2.52 -9.40
C ILE A 122 7.86 -2.75 -7.90
N TYR A 123 8.78 -3.62 -7.48
CA TYR A 123 9.00 -3.89 -6.06
C TYR A 123 9.61 -2.69 -5.33
N GLN A 124 10.47 -1.91 -5.99
CA GLN A 124 10.99 -0.66 -5.44
C GLN A 124 9.88 0.38 -5.21
N GLU A 125 8.99 0.58 -6.19
CA GLU A 125 7.82 1.46 -6.03
C GLU A 125 6.89 0.92 -4.93
N GLY A 126 6.79 -0.40 -4.76
CA GLY A 126 6.04 -1.04 -3.67
C GLY A 126 6.60 -0.75 -2.28
N ASN A 127 7.87 -0.37 -2.19
CA ASN A 127 8.55 0.06 -0.97
C ASN A 127 8.58 1.59 -0.81
N ALA A 128 7.71 2.33 -1.51
CA ALA A 128 7.57 3.77 -1.33
C ALA A 128 7.37 4.15 0.15
N ASN A 129 8.04 5.22 0.55
CA ASN A 129 8.15 5.63 1.95
C ASN A 129 7.88 7.13 2.07
N TYR A 130 7.05 7.49 3.04
CA TYR A 130 6.84 8.87 3.48
C TYR A 130 7.26 9.02 4.94
N ALA A 131 8.24 9.89 5.21
CA ALA A 131 8.72 10.22 6.57
C ALA A 131 9.12 9.00 7.45
N GLY A 132 9.70 7.96 6.84
CA GLY A 132 10.09 6.73 7.53
C GLY A 132 8.97 5.70 7.66
N ARG A 133 7.81 5.94 7.03
CA ARG A 133 6.61 5.09 7.06
C ARG A 133 6.31 4.58 5.66
N TYR A 134 6.28 3.26 5.51
CA TYR A 134 5.91 2.62 4.24
C TYR A 134 4.42 2.79 3.95
N VAL A 135 4.10 3.23 2.73
CA VAL A 135 2.75 3.69 2.40
C VAL A 135 1.77 2.54 2.10
N PHE A 136 2.29 1.40 1.63
CA PHE A 136 1.48 0.26 1.17
C PHE A 136 1.31 -0.88 2.19
N THR A 137 2.05 -0.88 3.30
CA THR A 137 2.13 -2.01 4.25
C THR A 137 1.05 -1.99 5.35
N GLY A 138 0.00 -1.17 5.18
CA GLY A 138 -1.09 -1.06 6.15
C GLY A 138 -0.59 -0.54 7.50
N TYR A 139 -0.97 -1.19 8.60
CA TYR A 139 -0.56 -0.76 9.94
C TYR A 139 0.94 -0.99 10.22
N LYS A 140 1.59 -1.90 9.49
CA LYS A 140 3.02 -2.22 9.66
C LYS A 140 3.91 -1.23 8.90
N THR A 141 3.74 0.06 9.21
CA THR A 141 4.44 1.17 8.53
C THR A 141 5.96 1.19 8.76
N ASN A 142 6.49 0.37 9.69
CA ASN A 142 7.91 0.31 10.03
C ASN A 142 8.69 -0.79 9.28
N SER A 143 8.05 -1.51 8.35
CA SER A 143 8.67 -2.56 7.55
C SER A 143 8.34 -2.37 6.09
N SER A 144 9.31 -2.61 5.21
CA SER A 144 9.10 -2.61 3.76
C SER A 144 8.17 -3.75 3.34
N LEU A 145 7.61 -3.64 2.14
CA LEU A 145 6.70 -4.66 1.63
C LEU A 145 7.47 -5.89 1.13
N SER A 146 8.65 -5.70 0.53
CA SER A 146 9.54 -6.80 0.12
C SER A 146 10.65 -7.07 1.14
N PHE A 147 11.32 -8.21 0.99
CA PHE A 147 12.61 -8.43 1.65
C PHE A 147 13.70 -7.62 0.95
N GLU A 148 14.44 -6.81 1.71
CA GLU A 148 15.56 -5.99 1.20
C GLU A 148 16.83 -6.83 0.99
N GLU A 149 16.92 -7.97 1.67
CA GLU A 149 18.06 -8.87 1.63
C GLU A 149 17.57 -10.32 1.69
N ASN A 150 18.39 -11.25 1.21
CA ASN A 150 18.11 -12.68 1.30
C ASN A 150 17.91 -13.09 2.76
N THR A 151 16.72 -13.54 3.08
CA THR A 151 16.28 -13.76 4.45
C THR A 151 15.76 -15.18 4.60
N SER A 152 16.22 -15.88 5.63
CA SER A 152 15.72 -17.21 5.99
C SER A 152 14.75 -17.08 7.16
N VAL A 153 13.45 -17.10 6.86
CA VAL A 153 12.36 -17.09 7.84
C VAL A 153 11.32 -18.11 7.40
N ASN A 154 10.88 -18.96 8.32
CA ASN A 154 9.93 -20.02 8.02
C ASN A 154 8.50 -19.50 8.12
N TYR A 155 7.84 -19.33 6.98
CA TYR A 155 6.42 -19.00 6.92
C TYR A 155 5.57 -20.21 6.48
N THR A 156 4.43 -20.38 7.13
CA THR A 156 3.28 -21.15 6.66
C THR A 156 2.25 -20.18 6.09
N ILE A 157 1.89 -20.31 4.82
CA ILE A 157 1.06 -19.38 4.07
C ILE A 157 -0.24 -20.10 3.68
N THR A 158 -1.38 -19.47 3.94
CA THR A 158 -2.70 -19.90 3.51
C THR A 158 -3.17 -18.99 2.39
N GLU A 159 -3.17 -19.52 1.17
CA GLU A 159 -3.60 -18.80 -0.02
C GLU A 159 -5.00 -19.24 -0.45
N ASN A 160 -5.81 -18.27 -0.89
CA ASN A 160 -7.17 -18.51 -1.33
C ASN A 160 -7.31 -18.19 -2.81
N PHE A 161 -7.83 -19.13 -3.58
CA PHE A 161 -8.08 -19.03 -5.01
C PHE A 161 -9.55 -19.24 -5.34
N THR A 162 -9.89 -19.00 -6.60
CA THR A 162 -11.20 -19.24 -7.20
C THR A 162 -11.07 -20.16 -8.41
N GLY A 163 -12.19 -20.67 -8.93
CA GLY A 163 -12.18 -21.47 -10.16
C GLY A 163 -11.60 -20.75 -11.39
N ASN A 164 -11.57 -19.40 -11.38
CA ASN A 164 -10.98 -18.61 -12.46
C ASN A 164 -9.45 -18.61 -12.46
N ASP A 165 -8.82 -18.95 -11.32
CA ASP A 165 -7.37 -18.97 -11.16
C ASP A 165 -6.76 -20.30 -11.65
N LEU A 166 -7.60 -21.23 -12.11
CA LEU A 166 -7.17 -22.48 -12.73
C LEU A 166 -6.75 -22.22 -14.18
N ASP A 167 -5.52 -22.59 -14.50
CA ASP A 167 -4.93 -22.40 -15.83
C ASP A 167 -4.74 -23.75 -16.54
N ALA A 168 -4.75 -23.73 -17.86
CA ALA A 168 -4.35 -24.87 -18.68
C ALA A 168 -2.98 -24.57 -19.29
N ILE A 169 -2.06 -25.52 -19.15
CA ILE A 169 -0.71 -25.42 -19.71
C ILE A 169 -0.42 -26.57 -20.65
N THR A 170 0.35 -26.25 -21.68
CA THR A 170 0.93 -27.23 -22.58
C THR A 170 2.41 -27.42 -22.20
N LYS A 171 2.83 -28.67 -22.04
CA LYS A 171 4.21 -29.06 -21.79
C LYS A 171 4.66 -30.07 -22.84
N ILE A 172 5.96 -30.07 -23.13
CA ILE A 172 6.56 -31.06 -24.02
C ILE A 172 6.98 -32.27 -23.20
N SER A 173 6.66 -33.46 -23.66
CA SER A 173 7.07 -34.73 -23.08
C SER A 173 7.63 -35.66 -24.14
N TYR A 174 8.64 -36.43 -23.74
CA TYR A 174 9.25 -37.51 -24.49
C TYR A 174 8.80 -38.90 -24.00
N GLY A 175 7.85 -38.95 -23.05
CA GLY A 175 7.52 -40.16 -22.31
C GLY A 175 8.58 -40.53 -21.26
N VAL A 176 8.31 -41.58 -20.48
CA VAL A 176 9.18 -42.01 -19.37
C VAL A 176 10.52 -42.53 -19.92
N GLY A 177 11.62 -41.83 -19.64
CA GLY A 177 12.98 -42.22 -20.02
C GLY A 177 13.38 -41.87 -21.47
N GLY A 178 12.52 -41.17 -22.22
CA GLY A 178 12.82 -40.72 -23.58
C GLY A 178 13.55 -39.38 -23.60
N GLY A 179 14.48 -39.23 -24.54
CA GLY A 179 15.10 -37.95 -24.91
C GLY A 179 14.96 -37.66 -26.41
N PRO A 180 15.45 -36.49 -26.87
CA PRO A 180 15.41 -36.11 -28.29
C PRO A 180 16.15 -37.11 -29.21
N ASP A 181 17.06 -37.91 -28.66
CA ASP A 181 17.78 -38.97 -29.37
C ASP A 181 16.97 -40.26 -29.57
N THR A 182 15.89 -40.46 -28.80
CA THR A 182 15.15 -41.74 -28.77
C THR A 182 13.70 -41.64 -29.23
N ALA A 183 13.08 -40.46 -29.14
CA ALA A 183 11.67 -40.27 -29.48
C ALA A 183 11.38 -38.85 -29.97
N ALA A 184 10.35 -38.72 -30.82
CA ALA A 184 9.82 -37.43 -31.22
C ALA A 184 9.10 -36.75 -30.04
N PRO A 185 9.25 -35.43 -29.85
CA PRO A 185 8.56 -34.70 -28.79
C PRO A 185 7.04 -34.71 -29.01
N THR A 186 6.29 -34.88 -27.93
CA THR A 186 4.82 -34.77 -27.92
C THR A 186 4.37 -33.69 -26.94
N THR A 187 3.18 -33.12 -27.14
CA THR A 187 2.60 -32.14 -26.22
C THR A 187 1.61 -32.82 -25.27
N ILE A 188 1.73 -32.53 -23.98
CA ILE A 188 0.75 -32.89 -22.95
C ILE A 188 0.06 -31.59 -22.51
N ASN A 189 -1.27 -31.61 -22.54
CA ASN A 189 -2.08 -30.54 -21.95
C ASN A 189 -2.45 -30.97 -20.54
N THR A 190 -2.17 -30.12 -19.57
CA THR A 190 -2.45 -30.38 -18.15
C THR A 190 -3.01 -29.14 -17.48
N HIS A 191 -3.77 -29.35 -16.41
CA HIS A 191 -4.40 -28.28 -15.65
C HIS A 191 -3.53 -27.93 -14.45
N ARG A 192 -3.34 -26.63 -14.17
CA ARG A 192 -2.53 -26.16 -13.05
C ARG A 192 -3.27 -25.14 -12.20
N LEU A 193 -2.94 -25.13 -10.92
CA LEU A 193 -3.13 -24.01 -10.02
C LEU A 193 -1.75 -23.48 -9.63
N ARG A 194 -1.51 -22.17 -9.87
CA ARG A 194 -0.22 -21.54 -9.62
C ARG A 194 -0.22 -20.85 -8.26
N LEU A 195 0.76 -21.18 -7.41
CA LEU A 195 0.96 -20.52 -6.13
C LEU A 195 1.75 -19.22 -6.28
N SER A 196 1.57 -18.31 -5.32
CA SER A 196 2.21 -16.99 -5.34
C SER A 196 3.73 -17.01 -5.17
N TYR A 197 4.32 -18.12 -4.70
CA TYR A 197 5.77 -18.24 -4.50
C TYR A 197 6.38 -19.46 -5.19
N GLU A 198 7.67 -19.35 -5.50
CA GLU A 198 8.55 -20.39 -6.06
C GLU A 198 9.51 -20.95 -4.99
N ASN A 199 10.19 -22.07 -5.30
CA ASN A 199 11.19 -22.70 -4.42
C ASN A 199 10.65 -22.94 -3.00
N LEU A 200 9.53 -23.64 -2.93
CA LEU A 200 8.85 -23.98 -1.68
C LEU A 200 9.57 -25.14 -0.97
N ASP A 201 9.35 -25.25 0.34
CA ASP A 201 10.04 -26.26 1.13
C ASP A 201 9.61 -27.69 0.69
N ALA A 202 10.56 -28.46 0.17
CA ALA A 202 10.33 -29.79 -0.42
C ALA A 202 10.25 -30.93 0.61
N SER A 203 10.86 -30.76 1.79
CA SER A 203 10.66 -31.71 2.88
C SER A 203 9.29 -31.49 3.48
N ASN A 204 8.51 -32.56 3.65
CA ASN A 204 7.40 -32.66 4.59
C ASN A 204 7.48 -31.54 5.61
N LEU A 205 6.64 -30.53 5.40
CA LEU A 205 6.56 -29.37 6.24
C LEU A 205 6.49 -29.84 7.69
N SER A 206 7.61 -29.74 8.39
CA SER A 206 7.69 -30.01 9.81
C SER A 206 7.02 -28.81 10.48
N GLY A 207 5.68 -28.78 10.41
CA GLY A 207 4.85 -27.61 10.72
C GLY A 207 3.59 -27.45 9.86
N ILE A 208 3.51 -28.08 8.68
CA ILE A 208 2.27 -28.20 7.88
C ILE A 208 2.08 -29.70 7.59
N PRO A 209 1.30 -30.43 8.38
CA PRO A 209 0.92 -31.77 7.96
C PRO A 209 0.22 -31.61 6.61
N ASN A 210 0.59 -32.42 5.61
CA ASN A 210 -0.34 -33.05 4.66
C ASN A 210 -1.76 -32.50 4.79
N LYS A 211 -1.99 -31.28 4.31
CA LYS A 211 -3.26 -30.58 4.51
C LYS A 211 -3.99 -30.70 3.20
N ASP A 212 -4.95 -31.60 3.24
CA ASP A 212 -6.26 -31.46 2.66
C ASP A 212 -6.48 -30.12 1.91
N ILE A 213 -6.49 -30.17 0.57
CA ILE A 213 -6.92 -29.00 -0.22
C ILE A 213 -8.42 -28.90 -0.04
N THR A 214 -8.88 -27.82 0.56
CA THR A 214 -10.31 -27.57 0.76
C THR A 214 -10.83 -26.65 -0.32
N TYR A 215 -11.95 -27.02 -0.94
CA TYR A 215 -12.62 -26.19 -1.92
C TYR A 215 -14.13 -26.17 -1.69
N VAL A 216 -14.74 -25.01 -1.88
CA VAL A 216 -16.20 -24.83 -1.82
C VAL A 216 -16.71 -24.90 -3.24
N ASP A 217 -17.50 -25.93 -3.56
CA ASP A 217 -18.03 -26.11 -4.91
C ASP A 217 -19.09 -25.05 -5.27
N LYS A 218 -19.56 -25.07 -6.53
CA LYS A 218 -20.56 -24.12 -7.04
C LYS A 218 -21.86 -24.07 -6.22
N ASN A 219 -22.16 -25.13 -5.47
CA ASN A 219 -23.36 -25.26 -4.64
C ASN A 219 -23.11 -24.84 -3.18
N GLY A 220 -21.91 -24.33 -2.85
CA GLY A 220 -21.55 -23.93 -1.50
C GLY A 220 -21.11 -25.10 -0.59
N VAL A 221 -20.88 -26.29 -1.15
CA VAL A 221 -20.48 -27.47 -0.36
C VAL A 221 -18.95 -27.53 -0.28
N THR A 222 -18.42 -27.56 0.94
CA THR A 222 -16.99 -27.79 1.19
C THR A 222 -16.63 -29.23 0.87
N LYS A 223 -15.71 -29.42 -0.07
CA LYS A 223 -15.08 -30.67 -0.43
C LYS A 223 -13.59 -30.60 -0.13
N THR A 224 -13.00 -31.76 0.08
CA THR A 224 -11.61 -31.90 0.48
C THR A 224 -10.93 -32.92 -0.42
N ILE A 225 -9.79 -32.55 -0.99
CA ILE A 225 -8.85 -33.52 -1.57
C ILE A 225 -7.94 -33.93 -0.43
N ALA A 226 -8.01 -35.20 -0.04
CA ALA A 226 -7.21 -35.71 1.05
C ALA A 226 -5.72 -35.57 0.72
N ALA A 227 -4.89 -35.33 1.72
CA ALA A 227 -3.45 -35.22 1.50
C ALA A 227 -2.80 -36.50 0.93
N ALA A 228 -3.42 -37.67 1.09
CA ALA A 228 -2.99 -38.91 0.45
C ALA A 228 -3.18 -38.91 -1.09
N ASP A 229 -3.98 -37.98 -1.60
CA ASP A 229 -4.20 -37.77 -3.02
C ASP A 229 -3.30 -36.68 -3.60
N ILE A 230 -2.49 -36.02 -2.76
CA ILE A 230 -1.48 -35.03 -3.14
C ILE A 230 -0.12 -35.72 -3.18
N VAL A 231 0.46 -35.80 -4.37
CA VAL A 231 1.74 -36.48 -4.62
C VAL A 231 2.80 -35.42 -4.89
N GLN A 232 3.89 -35.42 -4.13
CA GLN A 232 5.01 -34.54 -4.42
C GLN A 232 5.77 -35.07 -5.64
N ALA A 233 5.88 -34.24 -6.68
CA ALA A 233 6.70 -34.49 -7.85
C ALA A 233 7.84 -33.46 -7.89
N SER A 234 9.00 -33.86 -8.42
CA SER A 234 10.15 -32.97 -8.60
C SER A 234 10.57 -33.00 -10.05
N LEU A 235 10.95 -31.84 -10.59
CA LEU A 235 11.51 -31.72 -11.94
C LEU A 235 12.80 -32.53 -12.13
N SER A 236 13.48 -32.87 -11.03
CA SER A 236 14.73 -33.65 -11.04
C SER A 236 14.52 -35.16 -10.92
N ASN A 237 13.34 -35.60 -10.46
CA ASN A 237 13.06 -37.01 -10.15
C ASN A 237 12.25 -37.66 -11.28
N THR A 238 12.87 -38.60 -11.99
CA THR A 238 12.25 -39.33 -13.11
C THR A 238 11.23 -40.39 -12.69
N ALA A 239 11.00 -40.59 -11.38
CA ALA A 239 10.09 -41.63 -10.89
C ALA A 239 8.60 -41.29 -11.08
N ILE A 240 8.25 -40.01 -11.13
CA ILE A 240 6.88 -39.51 -11.29
C ILE A 240 6.92 -38.41 -12.33
N ASP A 241 6.11 -38.51 -13.38
CA ASP A 241 5.93 -37.41 -14.33
C ASP A 241 5.21 -36.25 -13.62
N PRO A 242 5.87 -35.10 -13.38
CA PRO A 242 5.28 -34.01 -12.61
C PRO A 242 4.02 -33.44 -13.26
N TYR A 243 3.93 -33.50 -14.59
CA TYR A 243 2.88 -32.85 -15.37
C TYR A 243 1.74 -33.79 -15.78
N ASN A 244 1.82 -35.08 -15.42
CA ASN A 244 0.81 -36.10 -15.72
C ASN A 244 0.34 -36.82 -14.43
N PRO A 245 -0.53 -36.18 -13.62
CA PRO A 245 -1.08 -36.80 -12.41
C PRO A 245 -2.02 -37.97 -12.73
N ALA A 246 -2.01 -39.00 -11.89
CA ALA A 246 -3.00 -40.07 -11.97
C ALA A 246 -4.42 -39.55 -11.72
N SER A 247 -5.44 -40.23 -12.28
CA SER A 247 -6.83 -39.81 -12.13
C SER A 247 -7.24 -39.70 -10.66
N GLY A 248 -7.76 -38.53 -10.27
CA GLY A 248 -8.18 -38.22 -8.89
C GLY A 248 -7.05 -37.74 -7.99
N LYS A 249 -5.81 -37.61 -8.51
CA LYS A 249 -4.64 -37.12 -7.78
C LYS A 249 -4.25 -35.71 -8.21
N VAL A 250 -3.44 -35.06 -7.38
CA VAL A 250 -2.80 -33.77 -7.62
C VAL A 250 -1.30 -33.91 -7.44
N ASN A 251 -0.50 -33.47 -8.42
CA ASN A 251 0.95 -33.44 -8.28
C ASN A 251 1.37 -32.05 -7.78
N TYR A 252 2.09 -31.98 -6.67
CA TYR A 252 2.67 -30.74 -6.15
C TYR A 252 4.14 -30.65 -6.54
N ILE A 253 4.52 -29.54 -7.18
CA ILE A 253 5.89 -29.24 -7.62
C ILE A 253 6.44 -28.07 -6.78
N PRO A 254 7.23 -28.34 -5.73
CA PRO A 254 7.75 -27.30 -4.83
C PRO A 254 8.68 -26.31 -5.55
N GLU A 255 9.45 -26.78 -6.54
CA GLU A 255 10.43 -25.94 -7.23
C GLU A 255 9.75 -24.80 -8.00
N THR A 256 8.68 -25.11 -8.74
CA THR A 256 7.93 -24.11 -9.53
C THR A 256 6.74 -23.50 -8.80
N GLY A 257 6.37 -24.04 -7.62
CA GLY A 257 5.18 -23.60 -6.88
C GLY A 257 3.88 -23.92 -7.62
N GLU A 258 3.80 -25.08 -8.27
CA GLU A 258 2.64 -25.48 -9.08
C GLU A 258 1.92 -26.69 -8.47
N LEU A 259 0.59 -26.67 -8.53
CA LEU A 259 -0.28 -27.81 -8.28
C LEU A 259 -0.89 -28.27 -9.60
N ILE A 260 -0.44 -29.42 -10.11
CA ILE A 260 -0.93 -30.01 -11.34
C ILE A 260 -2.12 -30.92 -11.02
N LEU A 261 -3.27 -30.60 -11.60
CA LEU A 261 -4.55 -31.25 -11.36
C LEU A 261 -4.85 -32.27 -12.45
N SER A 262 -5.31 -33.47 -12.07
CA SER A 262 -5.89 -34.41 -13.03
C SER A 262 -7.24 -33.90 -13.57
N ASP A 263 -7.63 -34.32 -14.77
CA ASP A 263 -8.88 -33.88 -15.43
C ASP A 263 -10.12 -34.04 -14.55
N THR A 264 -10.16 -35.10 -13.73
CA THR A 264 -11.26 -35.36 -12.79
C THR A 264 -11.30 -34.36 -11.65
N VAL A 265 -10.13 -33.99 -11.11
CA VAL A 265 -10.01 -32.96 -10.07
C VAL A 265 -10.34 -31.59 -10.64
N TYR A 266 -9.82 -31.25 -11.82
CA TYR A 266 -10.10 -29.99 -12.49
C TYR A 266 -11.61 -29.80 -12.74
N ALA A 267 -12.30 -30.82 -13.27
CA ALA A 267 -13.75 -30.78 -13.50
C ALA A 267 -14.55 -30.55 -12.21
N SER A 268 -14.03 -31.00 -11.05
CA SER A 268 -14.66 -30.76 -9.76
C SER A 268 -14.42 -29.34 -9.20
N MET A 269 -13.34 -28.69 -9.63
CA MET A 269 -12.87 -27.39 -9.12
C MET A 269 -13.18 -26.19 -10.05
N GLN A 270 -13.51 -26.43 -11.32
CA GLN A 270 -13.76 -25.36 -12.31
C GLN A 270 -14.87 -24.37 -11.89
N GLY A 271 -15.80 -24.79 -11.04
CA GLY A 271 -16.86 -23.95 -10.47
C GLY A 271 -16.69 -23.61 -8.99
N ALA A 272 -15.50 -23.81 -8.42
CA ALA A 272 -15.26 -23.58 -7.00
C ALA A 272 -15.29 -22.08 -6.68
N GLN A 273 -16.07 -21.72 -5.65
CA GLN A 273 -16.16 -20.34 -5.15
C GLN A 273 -14.91 -19.94 -4.35
N LYS A 274 -14.29 -20.93 -3.69
CA LYS A 274 -13.09 -20.74 -2.86
C LYS A 274 -12.28 -22.03 -2.84
N ILE A 275 -10.99 -21.95 -3.10
CA ILE A 275 -10.02 -23.02 -2.99
C ILE A 275 -8.96 -22.53 -2.00
N THR A 276 -8.67 -23.28 -0.94
CA THR A 276 -7.70 -22.90 0.08
C THR A 276 -6.52 -23.86 0.03
N VAL A 277 -5.32 -23.31 -0.12
CA VAL A 277 -4.07 -24.08 -0.19
C VAL A 277 -3.11 -23.55 0.86
N ASP A 278 -2.56 -24.47 1.66
CA ASP A 278 -1.53 -24.18 2.65
C ASP A 278 -0.18 -24.68 2.15
N TYR A 279 0.84 -23.83 2.15
CA TYR A 279 2.21 -24.18 1.78
C TYR A 279 3.23 -23.42 2.66
N GLY A 280 4.49 -23.85 2.63
CA GLY A 280 5.53 -23.18 3.39
C GLY A 280 6.77 -22.86 2.58
N LYS A 281 7.43 -21.79 2.99
CA LYS A 281 8.64 -21.26 2.40
C LYS A 281 9.54 -20.77 3.52
N SER A 282 10.79 -21.25 3.53
CA SER A 282 11.80 -20.85 4.52
C SER A 282 12.83 -19.86 3.98
N ASN A 283 13.04 -19.82 2.67
CA ASN A 283 14.06 -18.96 2.05
C ASN A 283 13.40 -17.97 1.09
N PHE A 284 13.58 -16.69 1.39
CA PHE A 284 13.10 -15.56 0.59
C PHE A 284 14.28 -14.81 -0.02
N GLU A 285 14.18 -14.54 -1.30
CA GLU A 285 15.18 -13.79 -2.06
C GLU A 285 14.93 -12.28 -1.96
N THR A 286 15.95 -11.50 -2.30
CA THR A 286 15.86 -10.04 -2.33
C THR A 286 14.80 -9.61 -3.36
N GLY A 287 13.83 -8.82 -2.91
CA GLY A 287 12.68 -8.40 -3.72
C GLY A 287 11.45 -9.30 -3.59
N ASP A 288 11.53 -10.45 -2.90
CA ASP A 288 10.34 -11.25 -2.60
C ASP A 288 9.39 -10.45 -1.71
N LEU A 289 8.11 -10.43 -2.08
CA LEU A 289 7.06 -9.79 -1.29
C LEU A 289 6.83 -10.56 0.02
N LYS A 290 6.65 -9.84 1.13
CA LYS A 290 6.36 -10.46 2.42
C LYS A 290 4.93 -11.02 2.44
N PRO A 291 4.73 -12.26 2.92
CA PRO A 291 3.39 -12.87 2.95
C PRO A 291 2.39 -12.11 3.84
N GLU A 292 2.88 -11.40 4.86
CA GLU A 292 2.09 -10.77 5.93
C GLU A 292 1.07 -9.73 5.44
N SER A 293 1.31 -9.10 4.29
CA SER A 293 0.43 -8.07 3.72
C SER A 293 -0.63 -8.64 2.77
N TYR A 294 -0.51 -9.90 2.37
CA TYR A 294 -1.30 -10.50 1.30
C TYR A 294 -2.03 -11.78 1.70
N PHE A 295 -1.46 -12.57 2.60
CA PHE A 295 -1.97 -13.88 2.98
C PHE A 295 -2.09 -14.05 4.49
N ASP A 296 -3.05 -14.86 4.91
CA ASP A 296 -3.05 -15.39 6.27
C ASP A 296 -1.80 -16.28 6.40
N CYS A 297 -0.90 -15.92 7.29
CA CYS A 297 0.37 -16.63 7.42
C CYS A 297 0.82 -16.78 8.87
N LYS A 298 1.63 -17.80 9.14
CA LYS A 298 2.27 -18.00 10.43
C LYS A 298 3.77 -17.97 10.23
N ASP A 299 4.44 -17.03 10.89
CA ASP A 299 5.88 -17.05 11.08
C ASP A 299 6.19 -18.09 12.17
N ASN A 300 6.79 -19.21 11.77
CA ASN A 300 7.17 -20.30 12.66
C ASN A 300 8.48 -20.00 13.40
N THR A 301 9.32 -19.10 12.89
CA THR A 301 10.55 -18.67 13.55
C THR A 301 10.23 -17.85 14.81
N ASN A 302 9.31 -16.89 14.67
CA ASN A 302 8.90 -16.01 15.77
C ASN A 302 7.61 -16.47 16.48
N ASN A 303 6.98 -17.54 15.97
CA ASN A 303 5.68 -18.06 16.43
C ASN A 303 4.56 -17.00 16.43
N ILE A 304 4.53 -16.15 15.40
CA ILE A 304 3.52 -15.09 15.21
C ILE A 304 2.54 -15.53 14.12
N THR A 305 1.25 -15.32 14.33
CA THR A 305 0.21 -15.57 13.32
C THR A 305 -0.34 -14.24 12.82
N TYR A 306 -0.24 -14.03 11.51
CA TYR A 306 -0.77 -12.91 10.78
C TYR A 306 -2.10 -13.29 10.13
N LYS A 307 -3.06 -12.38 10.21
CA LYS A 307 -4.31 -12.47 9.47
C LYS A 307 -4.48 -11.23 8.63
N VAL A 308 -4.89 -11.41 7.39
CA VAL A 308 -5.15 -10.30 6.48
C VAL A 308 -6.58 -9.84 6.67
N PHE A 309 -6.70 -8.56 6.97
CA PHE A 309 -7.96 -7.84 7.05
C PHE A 309 -7.72 -6.41 6.57
N ASP A 310 -8.79 -5.64 6.41
CA ASP A 310 -8.68 -4.27 5.92
C ASP A 310 -8.03 -3.35 6.98
N GLN A 311 -6.86 -2.79 6.64
CA GLN A 311 -6.05 -1.96 7.54
C GLN A 311 -6.08 -0.49 7.12
N GLN A 312 -7.17 0.19 7.48
CA GLN A 312 -7.38 1.60 7.14
C GLN A 312 -6.74 2.54 8.16
N ILE A 313 -5.77 3.33 7.69
CA ILE A 313 -5.20 4.44 8.46
C ILE A 313 -6.06 5.68 8.18
N GLN A 314 -6.69 6.19 9.24
CA GLN A 314 -7.60 7.33 9.13
C GLN A 314 -7.04 8.54 9.86
N TYR A 315 -7.04 9.69 9.20
CA TYR A 315 -6.67 10.98 9.81
C TYR A 315 -7.95 11.77 10.07
N GLU A 316 -8.03 12.42 11.22
CA GLU A 316 -9.09 13.38 11.51
C GLU A 316 -8.77 14.68 10.79
N ILE A 317 -9.55 14.99 9.76
CA ILE A 317 -9.30 16.13 8.86
C ILE A 317 -10.24 17.30 9.13
N ASN A 318 -11.26 17.11 9.97
CA ASN A 318 -12.23 18.11 10.39
C ASN A 318 -13.00 17.57 11.62
N PHE A 319 -13.76 18.42 12.31
CA PHE A 319 -14.56 18.05 13.48
C PHE A 319 -15.44 16.81 13.22
N ASN A 320 -15.15 15.71 13.92
CA ASN A 320 -15.86 14.43 13.79
C ASN A 320 -15.85 13.85 12.36
N GLN A 321 -14.84 14.17 11.56
CA GLN A 321 -14.69 13.67 10.19
C GLN A 321 -13.30 13.11 9.99
N SER A 322 -13.24 11.81 9.70
CA SER A 322 -12.01 11.13 9.32
C SER A 322 -11.97 10.80 7.83
N LEU A 323 -10.75 10.72 7.29
CA LEU A 323 -10.48 10.27 5.93
C LEU A 323 -9.43 9.15 5.95
N THR A 324 -9.70 8.07 5.22
CA THR A 324 -8.72 6.99 5.02
C THR A 324 -7.64 7.44 4.05
N ILE A 325 -6.41 7.59 4.53
CA ILE A 325 -5.29 8.17 3.78
C ILE A 325 -4.47 7.12 3.02
N ASN A 326 -4.40 5.88 3.50
CA ASN A 326 -3.55 4.87 2.91
C ASN A 326 -4.28 4.09 1.80
N THR A 327 -3.49 3.57 0.87
CA THR A 327 -3.88 2.54 -0.08
C THR A 327 -3.06 1.29 0.26
N GLN A 328 -3.71 0.14 0.41
CA GLN A 328 -3.00 -1.09 0.78
C GLN A 328 -2.46 -1.79 -0.48
N ALA A 329 -1.32 -2.46 -0.34
CA ALA A 329 -0.68 -3.17 -1.45
C ALA A 329 -1.64 -4.15 -2.15
N LYS A 330 -2.43 -4.91 -1.38
CA LYS A 330 -3.43 -5.87 -1.87
C LYS A 330 -4.47 -5.29 -2.83
N ASP A 331 -4.75 -3.99 -2.73
CA ASP A 331 -5.76 -3.31 -3.55
C ASP A 331 -5.15 -2.71 -4.83
N ALA A 332 -3.82 -2.63 -4.93
CA ALA A 332 -3.10 -2.00 -6.02
C ALA A 332 -2.31 -2.99 -6.90
N PHE A 333 -1.57 -3.93 -6.30
CA PHE A 333 -0.71 -4.87 -7.02
C PHE A 333 -0.59 -6.21 -6.30
N ASP A 334 -0.34 -7.27 -7.06
CA ASP A 334 -0.27 -8.65 -6.56
C ASP A 334 1.03 -9.35 -6.98
N HIS A 335 1.20 -10.59 -6.51
CA HIS A 335 2.36 -11.42 -6.82
C HIS A 335 2.36 -11.91 -8.28
N SER A 336 1.23 -11.85 -8.99
CA SER A 336 1.05 -12.53 -10.27
C SER A 336 1.95 -11.96 -11.37
N ILE A 337 2.20 -10.64 -11.38
CA ILE A 337 3.05 -9.97 -12.37
C ILE A 337 4.48 -10.50 -12.32
N GLY A 338 5.04 -10.61 -11.10
CA GLY A 338 6.40 -11.13 -10.92
C GLY A 338 6.51 -12.57 -11.43
N ARG A 339 5.51 -13.39 -11.11
CA ARG A 339 5.42 -14.80 -11.54
C ARG A 339 5.26 -14.92 -13.05
N ASP A 340 4.46 -14.06 -13.69
CA ASP A 340 4.29 -14.04 -15.15
C ASP A 340 5.61 -13.70 -15.85
N ILE A 341 6.37 -12.74 -15.33
CA ILE A 341 7.69 -12.37 -15.85
C ILE A 341 8.68 -13.52 -15.70
N ASP A 342 8.69 -14.21 -14.54
CA ASP A 342 9.56 -15.36 -14.31
C ASP A 342 9.24 -16.51 -15.27
N GLU A 343 7.95 -16.80 -15.51
CA GLU A 343 7.54 -17.82 -16.48
C GLU A 343 7.99 -17.49 -17.91
N ILE A 344 7.92 -16.22 -18.31
CA ILE A 344 8.44 -15.75 -19.60
C ILE A 344 9.96 -15.94 -19.65
N LEU A 345 10.68 -15.53 -18.61
CA LEU A 345 12.13 -15.70 -18.48
C LEU A 345 12.53 -17.19 -18.62
N TYR A 346 11.83 -18.10 -17.94
CA TYR A 346 12.09 -19.53 -18.04
C TYR A 346 11.78 -20.07 -19.44
N ALA A 347 10.67 -19.66 -20.06
CA ALA A 347 10.32 -20.10 -21.41
C ALA A 347 11.35 -19.66 -22.46
N VAL A 348 11.87 -18.42 -22.34
CA VAL A 348 12.92 -17.93 -23.24
C VAL A 348 14.23 -18.69 -23.05
N LYS A 349 14.65 -18.93 -21.81
CA LYS A 349 15.84 -19.74 -21.50
C LYS A 349 15.72 -21.16 -22.05
N ASP A 350 14.53 -21.75 -21.98
CA ASP A 350 14.24 -23.07 -22.52
C ASP A 350 14.40 -23.13 -24.05
N VAL A 351 13.94 -22.09 -24.76
CA VAL A 351 14.11 -21.96 -26.22
C VAL A 351 15.59 -21.78 -26.58
N GLU A 352 16.31 -20.91 -25.86
CA GLU A 352 17.75 -20.70 -26.05
C GLU A 352 18.56 -21.98 -25.82
N ALA A 353 18.20 -22.78 -24.80
CA ALA A 353 18.87 -24.04 -24.51
C ALA A 353 18.70 -25.06 -25.65
N VAL A 354 17.52 -25.14 -26.27
CA VAL A 354 17.29 -26.03 -27.43
C VAL A 354 18.00 -25.51 -28.67
N GLU A 355 18.02 -24.19 -28.89
CA GLU A 355 18.78 -23.57 -29.98
C GLU A 355 20.28 -23.87 -29.87
N GLY A 356 20.84 -23.82 -28.66
CA GLY A 356 22.22 -24.23 -28.37
C GLY A 356 22.48 -25.71 -28.70
N LYS A 357 21.58 -26.63 -28.31
CA LYS A 357 21.69 -28.05 -28.65
C LYS A 357 21.62 -28.30 -30.15
N ILE A 358 20.75 -27.59 -30.87
CA ILE A 358 20.67 -27.66 -32.34
C ILE A 358 21.99 -27.23 -32.99
N ALA A 359 22.61 -26.15 -32.49
CA ALA A 359 23.89 -25.67 -32.99
C ALA A 359 25.02 -26.70 -32.75
N GLU A 360 25.03 -27.36 -31.59
CA GLU A 360 25.99 -28.42 -31.26
C GLU A 360 25.83 -29.65 -32.17
N VAL A 361 24.60 -30.14 -32.37
CA VAL A 361 24.33 -31.27 -33.27
C VAL A 361 24.73 -30.95 -34.71
N LYS A 362 24.46 -29.73 -35.20
CA LYS A 362 24.90 -29.26 -36.51
C LYS A 362 26.43 -29.25 -36.64
N LYS A 363 27.13 -28.78 -35.62
CA LYS A 363 28.61 -28.79 -35.59
C LYS A 363 29.15 -30.22 -35.59
N ASN A 364 28.53 -31.14 -34.85
CA ASN A 364 28.93 -32.54 -34.84
C ASN A 364 28.74 -33.20 -36.21
N LEU A 365 27.70 -32.85 -36.96
CA LEU A 365 27.48 -33.31 -38.33
C LEU A 365 28.56 -32.85 -39.34
N GLU A 366 29.37 -31.83 -39.02
CA GLU A 366 30.46 -31.37 -39.88
C GLU A 366 31.74 -32.24 -39.76
N ASP A 367 31.83 -33.15 -38.79
CA ASP A 367 32.96 -34.06 -38.63
C ASP A 367 32.96 -35.14 -39.73
N LYS A 368 33.99 -35.09 -40.59
CA LYS A 368 34.19 -36.00 -41.72
C LYS A 368 34.52 -37.45 -41.31
N SER A 369 34.73 -37.70 -40.02
CA SER A 369 35.13 -39.01 -39.47
C SER A 369 33.93 -39.89 -39.06
N LEU A 370 32.70 -39.38 -39.19
CA LEU A 370 31.48 -40.07 -38.76
C LEU A 370 31.09 -41.24 -39.68
N SER A 371 30.55 -42.31 -39.09
CA SER A 371 29.93 -43.41 -39.85
C SER A 371 28.54 -43.01 -40.35
N GLN A 372 28.06 -43.63 -41.43
CA GLN A 372 26.72 -43.34 -41.98
C GLN A 372 25.61 -43.53 -40.94
N VAL A 373 25.72 -44.54 -40.06
CA VAL A 373 24.76 -44.78 -38.97
C VAL A 373 24.77 -43.65 -37.94
N ALA A 374 25.93 -43.08 -37.64
CA ALA A 374 26.02 -41.94 -36.72
C ALA A 374 25.41 -40.67 -37.34
N ILE A 375 25.58 -40.46 -38.65
CA ILE A 375 24.97 -39.36 -39.39
C ILE A 375 23.44 -39.49 -39.39
N ASP A 376 22.90 -40.69 -39.63
CA ASP A 376 21.45 -40.92 -39.66
C ASP A 376 20.81 -40.72 -38.27
N ASN A 377 21.48 -41.14 -37.20
CA ASN A 377 21.04 -40.89 -35.82
C ASN A 377 21.07 -39.39 -35.49
N LEU A 378 22.14 -38.67 -35.84
CA LEU A 378 22.25 -37.22 -35.60
C LEU A 378 21.21 -36.42 -36.40
N ASN A 379 20.88 -36.84 -37.63
CA ASN A 379 19.80 -36.23 -38.42
C ASN A 379 18.42 -36.47 -37.79
N THR A 380 18.21 -37.65 -37.20
CA THR A 380 16.98 -37.96 -36.46
C THR A 380 16.87 -37.09 -35.21
N THR A 381 17.94 -36.99 -34.40
CA THR A 381 18.02 -36.07 -33.25
C THR A 381 17.78 -34.63 -33.69
N LEU A 382 18.40 -34.18 -34.79
CA LEU A 382 18.22 -32.82 -35.30
C LEU A 382 16.76 -32.54 -35.67
N THR A 383 16.07 -33.49 -36.30
CA THR A 383 14.65 -33.37 -36.67
C THR A 383 13.77 -33.29 -35.41
N ASN A 384 14.06 -34.11 -34.40
CA ASN A 384 13.35 -34.09 -33.12
C ASN A 384 13.58 -32.77 -32.36
N LEU A 385 14.82 -32.27 -32.33
CA LEU A 385 15.17 -30.98 -31.73
C LEU A 385 14.54 -29.79 -32.47
N GLN A 386 14.45 -29.83 -33.80
CA GLN A 386 13.74 -28.80 -34.58
C GLN A 386 12.25 -28.79 -34.27
N THR A 387 11.65 -29.97 -34.08
CA THR A 387 10.26 -30.09 -33.65
C THR A 387 10.08 -29.56 -32.22
N GLU A 388 10.98 -29.91 -31.30
CA GLU A 388 10.99 -29.40 -29.92
C GLU A 388 11.12 -27.87 -29.90
N PHE A 389 12.04 -27.32 -30.69
CA PHE A 389 12.25 -25.88 -30.81
C PHE A 389 10.97 -25.15 -31.24
N LYS A 390 10.27 -25.68 -32.25
CA LYS A 390 8.99 -25.11 -32.69
C LYS A 390 7.96 -25.13 -31.55
N LEU A 391 7.78 -26.28 -30.90
CA LEU A 391 6.84 -26.42 -29.80
C LEU A 391 7.18 -25.51 -28.60
N LYS A 392 8.46 -25.37 -28.25
CA LYS A 392 8.88 -24.44 -27.17
C LYS A 392 8.68 -22.99 -27.57
N THR A 393 8.87 -22.66 -28.84
CA THR A 393 8.58 -21.31 -29.37
C THR A 393 7.09 -21.01 -29.27
N ASP A 394 6.22 -21.95 -29.64
CA ASP A 394 4.77 -21.81 -29.52
C ASP A 394 4.36 -21.60 -28.04
N ILE A 395 4.94 -22.39 -27.12
CA ILE A 395 4.71 -22.24 -25.66
C ILE A 395 5.21 -20.89 -25.15
N MET A 396 6.39 -20.44 -25.59
CA MET A 396 6.95 -19.15 -25.21
C MET A 396 6.04 -18.00 -25.67
N GLN A 397 5.52 -18.06 -26.89
CA GLN A 397 4.55 -17.08 -27.39
C GLN A 397 3.26 -17.08 -26.57
N ASP A 398 2.75 -18.24 -26.17
CA ASP A 398 1.61 -18.34 -25.23
C ASP A 398 1.93 -17.65 -23.89
N LYS A 399 3.15 -17.81 -23.34
CA LYS A 399 3.57 -17.12 -22.12
C LYS A 399 3.64 -15.60 -22.29
N PHE A 400 4.14 -15.10 -23.41
CA PHE A 400 4.09 -13.67 -23.72
C PHE A 400 2.64 -13.17 -23.83
N ASN A 401 1.76 -13.91 -24.49
CA ASN A 401 0.33 -13.56 -24.58
C ASN A 401 -0.36 -13.54 -23.21
N LYS A 402 -0.04 -14.51 -22.34
CA LYS A 402 -0.48 -14.51 -20.94
C LYS A 402 0.06 -13.29 -20.19
N GLY A 403 1.33 -12.92 -20.39
CA GLY A 403 1.91 -11.69 -19.83
C GLY A 403 1.23 -10.40 -20.30
N ILE A 404 0.75 -10.34 -21.55
CA ILE A 404 -0.06 -9.20 -22.05
C ILE A 404 -1.38 -9.11 -21.28
N LEU A 405 -2.06 -10.23 -21.05
CA LEU A 405 -3.31 -10.26 -20.29
C LEU A 405 -3.07 -9.96 -18.80
N GLY A 406 -2.05 -10.55 -18.20
CA GLY A 406 -1.67 -10.34 -16.80
C GLY A 406 -1.33 -8.87 -16.52
N SER A 407 -0.48 -8.26 -17.37
CA SER A 407 -0.14 -6.84 -17.26
C SER A 407 -1.35 -5.91 -17.41
N LYS A 408 -2.28 -6.24 -18.31
CA LYS A 408 -3.53 -5.47 -18.46
C LYS A 408 -4.42 -5.56 -17.22
N ASN A 409 -4.62 -6.76 -16.69
CA ASN A 409 -5.42 -6.96 -15.48
C ASN A 409 -4.80 -6.22 -14.27
N ALA A 410 -3.47 -6.26 -14.15
CA ALA A 410 -2.74 -5.48 -13.14
C ALA A 410 -2.91 -3.97 -13.34
N GLN A 411 -2.86 -3.49 -14.58
CA GLN A 411 -3.08 -2.09 -14.90
C GLN A 411 -4.50 -1.63 -14.53
N ASP A 412 -5.52 -2.47 -14.77
CA ASP A 412 -6.90 -2.18 -14.39
C ASP A 412 -7.07 -2.07 -12.86
N LYS A 413 -6.37 -2.93 -12.09
CA LYS A 413 -6.31 -2.82 -10.62
C LYS A 413 -5.63 -1.52 -10.17
N LEU A 414 -4.47 -1.20 -10.73
CA LEU A 414 -3.74 0.04 -10.42
C LEU A 414 -4.58 1.28 -10.76
N ASN A 415 -5.26 1.30 -11.89
CA ASN A 415 -6.15 2.39 -12.28
C ASN A 415 -7.32 2.56 -11.30
N THR A 416 -7.87 1.45 -10.80
CA THR A 416 -8.92 1.49 -9.78
C THR A 416 -8.40 2.10 -8.47
N ALA A 417 -7.19 1.72 -8.05
CA ALA A 417 -6.55 2.27 -6.85
C ALA A 417 -6.23 3.76 -6.99
N VAL A 418 -5.71 4.19 -8.16
CA VAL A 418 -5.46 5.61 -8.48
C VAL A 418 -6.76 6.42 -8.46
N ALA A 419 -7.81 5.89 -9.08
CA ALA A 419 -9.11 6.56 -9.08
C ALA A 419 -9.68 6.71 -7.67
N ASP A 420 -9.64 5.65 -6.87
CA ASP A 420 -10.09 5.67 -5.47
C ASP A 420 -9.29 6.69 -4.63
N LEU A 421 -7.95 6.71 -4.76
CA LEU A 421 -7.09 7.72 -4.12
C LEU A 421 -7.42 9.15 -4.58
N GLY A 422 -7.64 9.35 -5.88
CA GLY A 422 -7.99 10.65 -6.45
C GLY A 422 -9.33 11.19 -5.93
N THR A 423 -10.34 10.33 -5.75
CA THR A 423 -11.61 10.76 -5.14
C THR A 423 -11.43 11.21 -3.69
N ARG A 424 -10.58 10.51 -2.93
CA ARG A 424 -10.25 10.88 -1.55
C ARG A 424 -9.44 12.17 -1.49
N SER A 425 -8.52 12.38 -2.43
CA SER A 425 -7.73 13.63 -2.54
C SER A 425 -8.65 14.81 -2.82
N THR A 426 -9.59 14.68 -3.76
CA THR A 426 -10.59 15.73 -4.05
C THR A 426 -11.43 16.04 -2.81
N ARG A 427 -11.80 15.03 -2.02
CA ARG A 427 -12.52 15.23 -0.75
C ARG A 427 -11.67 15.96 0.29
N LEU A 428 -10.37 15.70 0.34
CA LEU A 428 -9.42 16.41 1.19
C LEU A 428 -9.33 17.89 0.78
N ASP A 429 -9.19 18.19 -0.51
CA ASP A 429 -9.15 19.55 -1.06
C ASP A 429 -10.40 20.35 -0.68
N LEU A 430 -11.59 19.78 -0.88
CA LEU A 430 -12.85 20.42 -0.52
C LEU A 430 -12.99 20.67 0.99
N THR A 431 -12.35 19.82 1.81
CA THR A 431 -12.34 19.99 3.27
C THR A 431 -11.36 21.08 3.68
N GLU A 432 -10.19 21.13 3.03
CA GLU A 432 -9.19 22.17 3.22
C GLU A 432 -9.75 23.56 2.93
N ASP A 433 -10.39 23.74 1.77
CA ASP A 433 -11.01 25.02 1.37
C ASP A 433 -12.07 25.49 2.39
N ARG A 434 -12.87 24.54 2.89
CA ARG A 434 -13.89 24.82 3.91
C ARG A 434 -13.24 25.22 5.22
N LEU A 435 -12.22 24.48 5.66
CA LEU A 435 -11.53 24.78 6.92
C LEU A 435 -10.81 26.11 6.86
N SER A 436 -10.14 26.43 5.75
CA SER A 436 -9.52 27.74 5.52
C SER A 436 -10.53 28.87 5.69
N SER A 437 -11.71 28.74 5.05
CA SER A 437 -12.79 29.71 5.20
C SER A 437 -13.32 29.80 6.64
N GLN A 438 -13.43 28.67 7.34
CA GLN A 438 -13.86 28.64 8.73
C GLN A 438 -12.82 29.25 9.68
N GLN A 439 -11.53 29.04 9.43
CA GLN A 439 -10.42 29.61 10.21
C GLN A 439 -10.55 31.13 10.27
N VAL A 440 -10.64 31.76 9.10
CA VAL A 440 -10.79 33.22 8.96
C VAL A 440 -12.03 33.72 9.70
N ASN A 441 -13.16 33.03 9.56
CA ASN A 441 -14.39 33.40 10.27
C ASN A 441 -14.25 33.30 11.80
N PHE A 442 -13.61 32.24 12.31
CA PHE A 442 -13.39 32.07 13.75
C PHE A 442 -12.40 33.09 14.30
N GLU A 443 -11.36 33.44 13.55
CA GLU A 443 -10.42 34.51 13.88
C GLU A 443 -11.14 35.87 13.96
N GLU A 444 -11.98 36.19 12.98
CA GLU A 444 -12.78 37.42 12.97
C GLU A 444 -13.75 37.47 14.15
N LEU A 445 -14.47 36.37 14.44
CA LEU A 445 -15.37 36.29 15.60
C LEU A 445 -14.61 36.44 16.93
N MET A 446 -13.41 35.87 17.02
CA MET A 446 -12.56 36.00 18.20
C MET A 446 -12.09 37.45 18.38
N SER A 447 -11.61 38.09 17.31
CA SER A 447 -11.22 39.50 17.31
C SER A 447 -12.39 40.41 17.70
N ASN A 448 -13.56 40.23 17.07
CA ASN A 448 -14.77 40.98 17.42
C ASN A 448 -15.21 40.80 18.87
N ASN A 449 -15.02 39.61 19.46
CA ASN A 449 -15.40 39.31 20.84
C ASN A 449 -14.38 39.88 21.85
N GLU A 450 -13.08 39.75 21.60
CA GLU A 450 -12.03 40.05 22.59
C GLU A 450 -11.24 41.33 22.33
N ASP A 451 -11.17 41.84 21.11
CA ASP A 451 -10.29 42.96 20.77
C ASP A 451 -10.96 44.29 21.06
N ALA A 452 -10.21 45.19 21.69
CA ALA A 452 -10.66 46.53 21.99
C ALA A 452 -10.43 47.45 20.78
N ASP A 453 -11.39 48.33 20.50
CA ASP A 453 -11.14 49.45 19.59
C ASP A 453 -10.14 50.38 20.28
N VAL A 454 -8.89 50.36 19.82
CA VAL A 454 -7.79 51.11 20.42
C VAL A 454 -8.04 52.62 20.37
N ALA A 455 -8.72 53.12 19.32
CA ALA A 455 -9.03 54.53 19.18
C ALA A 455 -10.08 54.98 20.20
N GLU A 456 -11.18 54.22 20.32
CA GLU A 456 -12.19 54.50 21.34
C GLU A 456 -11.62 54.35 22.76
N THR A 457 -10.84 53.30 22.99
CA THR A 457 -10.21 53.01 24.28
C THR A 457 -9.25 54.12 24.69
N TYR A 458 -8.47 54.65 23.74
CA TYR A 458 -7.58 55.80 23.99
C TYR A 458 -8.36 57.06 24.37
N VAL A 459 -9.45 57.38 23.67
CA VAL A 459 -10.31 58.53 24.01
C VAL A 459 -10.89 58.38 25.42
N ARG A 460 -11.34 57.18 25.77
CA ARG A 460 -11.86 56.88 27.11
C ARG A 460 -10.77 56.94 28.17
N LEU A 461 -9.58 56.43 27.88
CA LEU A 461 -8.40 56.48 28.75
C LEU A 461 -8.04 57.93 29.08
N SER A 462 -7.88 58.78 28.05
CA SER A 462 -7.59 60.21 28.22
C SER A 462 -8.67 60.93 29.03
N SER A 463 -9.95 60.62 28.79
CA SER A 463 -11.06 61.16 29.59
C SER A 463 -10.98 60.71 31.05
N ALA A 464 -10.66 59.44 31.31
CA ALA A 464 -10.50 58.91 32.66
C ALA A 464 -9.30 59.53 33.40
N GLU A 465 -8.19 59.80 32.72
CA GLU A 465 -7.04 60.54 33.27
C GLU A 465 -7.45 61.94 33.72
N VAL A 466 -8.16 62.68 32.87
CA VAL A 466 -8.67 64.03 33.18
C VAL A 466 -9.61 63.98 34.38
N ILE A 467 -10.54 63.02 34.42
CA ILE A 467 -11.50 62.85 35.53
C ILE A 467 -10.77 62.47 36.84
N TYR A 468 -9.77 61.60 36.78
CA TYR A 468 -8.98 61.21 37.95
C TYR A 468 -8.20 62.41 38.52
N ASN A 469 -7.52 63.18 37.66
CA ASN A 469 -6.83 64.41 38.04
C ASN A 469 -7.80 65.48 38.59
N ALA A 470 -8.97 65.65 37.98
CA ALA A 470 -10.01 66.54 38.49
C ALA A 470 -10.52 66.10 39.87
N SER A 471 -10.68 64.79 40.09
CA SER A 471 -11.09 64.21 41.38
C SER A 471 -10.06 64.45 42.47
N LEU A 472 -8.75 64.30 42.15
CA LEU A 472 -7.65 64.61 43.06
C LEU A 472 -7.60 66.11 43.41
N ASN A 473 -7.79 66.98 42.42
CA ASN A 473 -7.84 68.43 42.64
C ASN A 473 -9.05 68.85 43.50
N ALA A 474 -10.22 68.27 43.26
CA ALA A 474 -11.40 68.47 44.11
C ALA A 474 -11.13 67.98 45.54
N ALA A 475 -10.37 66.88 45.71
CA ALA A 475 -9.99 66.36 47.02
C ALA A 475 -9.09 67.29 47.79
N GLY A 476 -8.07 67.82 47.09
CA GLY A 476 -7.20 68.84 47.65
C GLY A 476 -7.96 70.08 48.11
N LYS A 477 -9.08 70.45 47.48
CA LYS A 477 -9.92 71.59 47.90
C LYS A 477 -10.82 71.27 49.10
N ILE A 478 -11.47 70.10 49.12
CA ILE A 478 -12.37 69.70 50.22
C ILE A 478 -11.59 69.44 51.51
N VAL A 479 -10.41 68.83 51.43
CA VAL A 479 -9.54 68.61 52.61
C VAL A 479 -8.96 69.93 53.16
N LYS A 480 -8.81 70.95 52.31
CA LYS A 480 -8.36 72.29 52.71
C LYS A 480 -9.47 73.17 53.32
N ALA A 481 -10.74 72.89 53.04
CA ALA A 481 -11.86 73.60 53.64
C ALA A 481 -11.97 73.24 55.14
N SER A 482 -11.40 74.07 56.00
CA SER A 482 -11.55 73.93 57.45
C SER A 482 -12.89 74.52 57.89
N LEU A 483 -13.41 74.07 59.04
CA LEU A 483 -14.63 74.62 59.66
C LEU A 483 -14.58 76.15 59.88
N LEU A 484 -13.38 76.74 59.79
CA LEU A 484 -13.09 78.17 59.96
C LEU A 484 -13.33 79.02 58.69
N ASP A 485 -13.49 78.39 57.51
CA ASP A 485 -13.87 79.09 56.25
C ASP A 485 -15.39 79.20 56.06
N PHE A 486 -16.17 78.52 56.92
CA PHE A 486 -17.65 78.46 56.84
C PHE A 486 -18.35 79.22 57.97
N LEU A 487 -17.56 79.80 58.90
CA LEU A 487 -17.96 80.74 59.94
C LEU A 487 -17.51 82.14 59.51
#